data_AF-A0A847HC14-F1
#
_entry.id   AF-A0A847HC14-F1
#
_cell.length_a   1.000
_cell.length_b   1.000
_cell.length_c   1.000
_cell.angle_alpha   90.00
_cell.angle_beta   90.00
_cell.angle_gamma   90.00
#
_symmetry.space_group_name_H-M   'P 1'
#
loop_
_entity.id
_entity.type
_entity.pdbx_description
1 polymer ?
#
loop_
_entity_poly.entity_id
_entity_poly.type
_entity_poly.pdbx_seq_one_letter_code
_entity_poly.pdbx_strand_id
1 'polypeptide(L)'
;MSQEKTNWHVNHKKSLTRGERAADVLRNAMGSWRFVATFLLAMAAWTAANVAAGRPWDPYPFILLNLFLSMLAGLQGAILLIAAKRQDAISAAMARHDFETDTAAKEEIELLLEINREQLELLRQLRAEGRREE
;
A
#
# COMPACT_ATOMS: atom_id res chain seq x y z
N MET A 1 9.13 -31.40 7.79
CA MET A 1 7.90 -30.60 7.68
C MET A 1 8.32 -29.17 7.35
N SER A 2 8.22 -28.78 6.08
CA SER A 2 8.56 -27.42 5.65
C SER A 2 7.48 -26.49 6.20
N GLN A 3 7.83 -25.65 7.17
CA GLN A 3 6.96 -24.59 7.64
C GLN A 3 6.70 -23.67 6.45
N GLU A 4 5.52 -23.81 5.84
CA GLU A 4 5.02 -22.90 4.83
C GLU A 4 4.98 -21.52 5.50
N LYS A 5 5.95 -20.66 5.19
CA LYS A 5 5.99 -19.26 5.66
C LYS A 5 4.71 -18.60 5.17
N THR A 6 3.66 -18.65 5.98
CA THR A 6 2.43 -17.91 5.74
C THR A 6 2.77 -16.44 5.83
N ASN A 7 3.10 -15.87 4.68
CA ASN A 7 3.40 -14.46 4.55
C ASN A 7 2.19 -13.67 5.08
N TRP A 8 2.43 -12.69 5.94
CA TRP A 8 1.41 -11.85 6.58
C TRP A 8 0.42 -11.25 5.55
N HIS A 9 0.86 -11.04 4.30
CA HIS A 9 0.02 -10.63 3.18
C HIS A 9 -1.20 -11.54 2.94
N VAL A 10 -1.06 -12.85 3.19
CA VAL A 10 -2.12 -13.85 2.92
C VAL A 10 -3.19 -13.83 4.02
N ASN A 11 -2.79 -13.64 5.28
CA ASN A 11 -3.75 -13.50 6.39
C ASN A 11 -4.50 -12.16 6.33
N HIS A 12 -3.84 -11.08 5.89
CA HIS A 12 -4.48 -9.77 5.75
C HIS A 12 -5.53 -9.71 4.63
N LYS A 13 -5.41 -10.57 3.60
CA LYS A 13 -6.47 -10.73 2.57
C LYS A 13 -7.72 -11.46 3.09
N LYS A 14 -7.59 -12.31 4.11
CA LYS A 14 -8.70 -13.13 4.62
C LYS A 14 -9.59 -12.38 5.62
N SER A 15 -9.08 -11.32 6.27
CA SER A 15 -9.85 -10.45 7.17
C SER A 15 -10.69 -9.38 6.45
N LEU A 16 -10.58 -9.27 5.11
CA LEU A 16 -11.29 -8.25 4.35
C LEU A 16 -12.80 -8.44 4.42
N THR A 17 -13.49 -7.43 4.94
CA THR A 17 -14.95 -7.33 4.87
C THR A 17 -15.38 -7.23 3.41
N ARG A 18 -16.64 -7.61 3.11
CA ARG A 18 -17.16 -7.57 1.72
C ARG A 18 -17.07 -6.16 1.11
N GLY A 19 -17.23 -5.12 1.93
CA GLY A 19 -17.13 -3.72 1.50
C GLY A 19 -15.71 -3.30 1.11
N GLU A 20 -14.70 -3.72 1.87
CA GLU A 20 -13.30 -3.40 1.56
C GLU A 20 -12.82 -4.10 0.28
N ARG A 21 -13.28 -5.33 0.02
CA ARG A 21 -13.01 -6.02 -1.24
C ARG A 21 -13.64 -5.30 -2.43
N ALA A 22 -14.88 -4.84 -2.28
CA ALA A 22 -15.57 -4.08 -3.33
C ALA A 22 -14.85 -2.75 -3.61
N ALA A 23 -14.42 -2.03 -2.56
CA ALA A 23 -13.66 -0.79 -2.68
C ALA A 23 -12.31 -1.00 -3.41
N ASP A 24 -11.58 -2.07 -3.10
CA ASP A 24 -10.32 -2.40 -3.79
C ASP A 24 -10.52 -2.72 -5.27
N VAL A 25 -11.56 -3.49 -5.60
CA VAL A 25 -11.89 -3.81 -7.00
C VAL A 25 -12.29 -2.55 -7.76
N LEU A 26 -13.15 -1.71 -7.17
CA LEU A 26 -13.56 -0.44 -7.74
C LEU A 26 -12.39 0.51 -7.93
N ARG A 27 -11.50 0.66 -6.94
CA ARG A 27 -10.29 1.48 -7.02
C ARG A 27 -9.40 1.02 -8.17
N ASN A 28 -9.12 -0.28 -8.26
CA ASN A 28 -8.25 -0.82 -9.30
C ASN A 28 -8.88 -0.70 -10.71
N ALA A 29 -10.21 -0.82 -10.81
CA ALA A 29 -10.93 -0.64 -12.07
C ALA A 29 -10.97 0.84 -12.53
N MET A 30 -11.26 1.78 -11.61
CA MET A 30 -11.30 3.21 -11.91
C MET A 30 -9.91 3.84 -12.11
N GLY A 31 -8.85 3.25 -11.55
CA GLY A 31 -7.47 3.71 -11.71
C GLY A 31 -6.81 3.33 -13.04
N SER A 32 -7.48 2.59 -13.92
CA SER A 32 -6.89 2.17 -15.20
C SER A 32 -7.03 3.24 -16.27
N TRP A 33 -5.92 3.54 -16.97
CA TRP A 33 -5.91 4.44 -18.14
C TRP A 33 -6.90 4.02 -19.25
N ARG A 34 -7.17 2.73 -19.39
CA ARG A 34 -8.15 2.21 -20.35
C ARG A 34 -9.58 2.59 -19.97
N PHE A 35 -9.91 2.59 -18.68
CA PHE A 35 -11.23 2.99 -18.18
C PHE A 35 -11.49 4.47 -18.45
N VAL A 36 -10.49 5.33 -18.19
CA VAL A 36 -10.58 6.77 -18.45
C VAL A 36 -10.86 7.04 -19.93
N ALA A 37 -10.14 6.38 -20.84
CA ALA A 37 -10.33 6.54 -22.28
C ALA A 37 -11.73 6.09 -22.74
N THR A 38 -12.22 4.93 -22.29
CA THR A 38 -13.57 4.45 -22.61
C THR A 38 -14.66 5.37 -22.05
N PHE A 39 -14.47 5.90 -20.84
CA PHE A 39 -15.40 6.84 -20.21
C PHE A 39 -15.51 8.15 -21.00
N LEU A 40 -14.37 8.73 -21.40
CA LEU A 40 -14.34 9.95 -22.23
C LEU A 40 -15.00 9.72 -23.60
N LEU A 41 -14.77 8.57 -24.24
CA LEU A 41 -15.44 8.20 -25.49
C LEU A 41 -16.95 8.04 -25.31
N ALA A 42 -17.39 7.42 -24.21
CA ALA A 42 -18.81 7.28 -23.90
C ALA A 42 -19.48 8.64 -23.66
N MET A 43 -18.81 9.57 -22.97
CA MET A 43 -19.30 10.94 -22.79
C MET A 43 -19.39 11.70 -24.10
N ALA A 44 -18.38 11.60 -24.96
CA ALA A 44 -18.38 12.23 -26.28
C ALA A 44 -19.50 11.65 -27.16
N ALA A 45 -19.69 10.33 -27.16
CA ALA A 45 -20.76 9.66 -27.88
C ALA A 45 -22.15 10.06 -27.34
N TRP A 46 -22.32 10.16 -26.03
CA TRP A 46 -23.57 10.61 -25.40
C TRP A 46 -23.92 12.04 -25.79
N THR A 47 -22.93 12.92 -25.76
CA THR A 47 -23.07 14.33 -26.17
C THR A 47 -23.45 14.42 -27.65
N ALA A 48 -22.76 13.68 -28.52
CA ALA A 48 -23.03 13.63 -29.95
C ALA A 48 -24.44 13.08 -30.26
N ALA A 49 -24.87 12.02 -29.57
CA ALA A 49 -26.21 11.45 -29.71
C ALA A 49 -27.30 12.44 -29.27
N ASN A 50 -27.09 13.17 -28.19
CA ASN A 50 -28.06 14.15 -27.68
C ASN A 50 -28.21 15.35 -28.64
N VAL A 51 -27.09 15.84 -29.20
CA VAL A 51 -27.08 16.92 -30.20
C VAL A 51 -27.70 16.46 -31.54
N ALA A 52 -27.44 15.22 -31.96
CA ALA A 52 -27.96 14.67 -33.21
C ALA A 52 -29.47 14.33 -33.18
N ALA A 53 -30.06 14.14 -31.99
CA ALA A 53 -31.46 13.76 -31.84
C ALA A 53 -32.48 14.86 -32.22
N GLY A 54 -32.04 16.10 -32.49
CA GLY A 54 -32.87 17.23 -32.94
C GLY A 54 -33.83 17.80 -31.89
N ARG A 55 -34.27 16.98 -30.92
CA ARG A 55 -34.93 17.36 -29.67
C ARG A 55 -33.97 17.04 -28.52
N PRO A 56 -33.30 18.04 -27.92
CA PRO A 56 -32.34 17.77 -26.86
C PRO A 56 -33.07 17.17 -25.66
N TRP A 57 -32.78 15.91 -25.34
CA TRP A 57 -33.30 15.27 -24.13
C TRP A 57 -32.60 15.84 -22.88
N ASP A 58 -31.37 16.34 -23.05
CA ASP A 58 -30.61 17.07 -22.02
C ASP A 58 -30.05 18.36 -22.66
N PRO A 59 -30.83 19.46 -22.69
CA PRO A 59 -30.40 20.74 -23.25
C PRO A 59 -29.17 21.29 -22.53
N TYR A 60 -28.37 22.10 -23.23
CA TYR A 60 -27.25 22.80 -22.61
C TYR A 60 -27.74 23.71 -21.48
N PRO A 61 -27.12 23.70 -20.27
CA PRO A 61 -26.02 22.85 -19.81
C PRO A 61 -26.52 21.46 -19.39
N PHE A 62 -25.88 20.38 -19.85
CA PHE A 62 -26.29 18.99 -19.59
C PHE A 62 -26.46 18.68 -18.09
N ILE A 63 -27.67 18.86 -17.55
CA ILE A 63 -27.96 18.81 -16.11
C ILE A 63 -27.84 17.38 -15.60
N LEU A 64 -28.34 16.41 -16.36
CA LEU A 64 -28.33 15.01 -15.98
C LEU A 64 -26.91 14.45 -16.01
N LEU A 65 -26.14 14.79 -17.05
CA LEU A 65 -24.74 14.40 -17.16
C LEU A 65 -23.91 15.01 -16.02
N ASN A 66 -24.09 16.31 -15.73
CA ASN A 66 -23.38 16.98 -14.64
C ASN A 66 -23.73 16.39 -13.26
N LEU A 67 -25.01 16.09 -13.01
CA LEU A 67 -25.45 15.44 -11.78
C LEU A 67 -24.81 14.07 -11.62
N PHE A 68 -24.81 13.26 -12.67
CA PHE A 68 -24.21 11.92 -12.65
C PHE A 68 -22.70 11.97 -12.40
N LEU A 69 -21.99 12.88 -13.06
CA LEU A 69 -20.55 13.09 -12.84
C LEU A 69 -20.25 13.54 -11.42
N SER A 70 -21.05 14.44 -10.86
CA SER A 70 -20.88 14.94 -9.50
C SER A 70 -21.09 13.83 -8.47
N MET A 71 -22.11 12.99 -8.64
CA MET A 71 -22.34 11.82 -7.79
C MET A 71 -21.21 10.79 -7.92
N LEU A 72 -20.72 10.53 -9.14
CA LEU A 72 -19.58 9.65 -9.38
C LEU A 72 -18.32 10.16 -8.68
N ALA A 73 -18.03 11.46 -8.76
CA ALA A 73 -16.88 12.07 -8.10
C ALA A 73 -16.99 11.98 -6.56
N GLY A 74 -18.17 12.21 -5.99
CA GLY A 74 -18.41 12.04 -4.56
C GLY A 74 -18.20 10.60 -4.09
N LEU A 75 -18.73 9.63 -4.84
CA LEU A 75 -18.52 8.20 -4.57
C LEU A 75 -17.04 7.82 -4.70
N GLN A 76 -16.35 8.32 -5.71
CA GLN A 76 -14.91 8.13 -5.89
C GLN A 76 -14.12 8.64 -4.69
N GLY A 77 -14.41 9.85 -4.21
CA GLY A 77 -13.76 10.43 -3.02
C GLY A 77 -13.98 9.59 -1.76
N ALA A 78 -15.19 9.09 -1.54
CA ALA A 78 -15.50 8.23 -0.40
C ALA A 78 -14.74 6.88 -0.47
N ILE A 79 -14.71 6.24 -1.64
CA ILE A 79 -13.97 4.99 -1.86
C ILE A 79 -12.47 5.21 -1.63
N LEU A 80 -11.93 6.34 -2.10
CA LEU A 80 -10.53 6.71 -1.89
C LEU A 80 -10.22 6.87 -0.40
N LEU A 81 -11.09 7.53 0.37
CA LEU A 81 -10.91 7.71 1.81
C LEU A 81 -10.96 6.40 2.58
N ILE A 82 -11.86 5.48 2.19
CA ILE A 82 -11.93 4.13 2.78
C ILE A 82 -10.66 3.35 2.48
N ALA A 83 -10.17 3.40 1.24
CA ALA A 83 -8.94 2.74 0.83
C ALA A 83 -7.71 3.32 1.55
N ALA A 84 -7.65 4.64 1.73
CA ALA A 84 -6.59 5.33 2.45
C ALA A 84 -6.56 4.94 3.92
N LYS A 85 -7.69 5.02 4.63
CA LYS A 85 -7.80 4.62 6.04
C LYS A 85 -7.29 3.18 6.27
N ARG A 86 -7.59 2.27 5.35
CA ARG A 86 -7.09 0.89 5.41
C ARG A 86 -5.58 0.82 5.17
N GLN A 87 -5.06 1.52 4.17
CA GLN A 87 -3.63 1.54 3.87
C GLN A 87 -2.81 2.10 5.05
N ASP A 88 -3.34 3.09 5.76
CA ASP A 88 -2.70 3.67 6.94
C ASP A 88 -2.64 2.67 8.10
N ALA A 89 -3.73 1.92 8.33
CA ALA A 89 -3.75 0.88 9.37
C ALA A 89 -2.73 -0.24 9.10
N ILE A 90 -2.56 -0.65 7.83
CA ILE A 90 -1.55 -1.63 7.42
C ILE A 90 -0.14 -1.06 7.66
N SER A 91 0.09 0.18 7.21
CA SER A 91 1.39 0.85 7.36
C SER A 91 1.77 1.01 8.83
N ALA A 92 0.83 1.35 9.70
CA ALA A 92 1.06 1.47 11.14
C ALA A 92 1.41 0.11 11.80
N ALA A 93 0.73 -0.97 11.42
CA ALA A 93 1.03 -2.31 11.91
C ALA A 93 2.42 -2.78 11.45
N MET A 94 2.78 -2.51 10.19
CA MET A 94 4.11 -2.80 9.64
C MET A 94 5.20 -2.02 10.37
N ALA A 95 5.02 -0.71 10.56
CA ALA A 95 5.98 0.13 11.27
C ALA A 95 6.24 -0.36 12.71
N ARG A 96 5.22 -0.88 13.38
CA ARG A 96 5.39 -1.46 14.73
C ARG A 96 6.20 -2.75 14.70
N HIS A 97 5.93 -3.63 13.76
CA HIS A 97 6.68 -4.88 13.60
C HIS A 97 8.15 -4.61 13.23
N ASP A 98 8.39 -3.65 12.33
CA ASP A 98 9.72 -3.24 11.94
C ASP A 98 10.47 -2.65 13.13
N PHE A 99 9.83 -1.80 13.94
CA PHE A 99 10.42 -1.27 15.17
C PHE A 99 10.83 -2.36 16.18
N GLU A 100 9.95 -3.36 16.40
CA GLU A 100 10.23 -4.48 17.30
C GLU A 100 11.41 -5.33 16.77
N THR A 101 11.44 -5.58 15.46
CA THR A 101 12.52 -6.33 14.80
C THR A 101 13.86 -5.58 14.86
N ASP A 102 13.84 -4.28 14.56
CA ASP A 102 15.03 -3.43 14.57
C ASP A 102 15.62 -3.30 15.98
N THR A 103 14.76 -3.24 17.01
CA THR A 103 15.19 -3.19 18.41
C THR A 103 15.86 -4.51 18.81
N ALA A 104 15.27 -5.65 18.47
CA ALA A 104 15.88 -6.95 18.76
C ALA A 104 17.19 -7.15 18.00
N ALA A 105 17.25 -6.76 16.72
CA ALA A 105 18.47 -6.80 15.93
C ALA A 105 19.56 -5.90 16.52
N LYS A 106 19.19 -4.73 17.05
CA LYS A 106 20.13 -3.84 17.74
C LYS A 106 20.72 -4.50 18.98
N GLU A 107 19.91 -5.16 19.81
CA GLU A 107 20.39 -5.91 20.98
C GLU A 107 21.37 -7.03 20.57
N GLU A 108 21.04 -7.80 19.52
CA GLU A 108 21.95 -8.84 19.00
C GLU A 108 23.27 -8.25 18.49
N ILE A 109 23.23 -7.10 17.80
CA ILE A 109 24.44 -6.42 17.32
C ILE A 109 25.30 -5.93 18.49
N GLU A 110 24.68 -5.37 19.55
CA GLU A 110 25.41 -4.93 20.74
C GLU A 110 26.13 -6.10 21.42
N LEU A 111 25.47 -7.25 21.55
CA LEU A 111 26.08 -8.48 22.07
C LEU A 111 27.24 -8.97 21.20
N LEU A 112 27.09 -8.96 19.87
CA LEU A 112 28.16 -9.35 18.95
C LEU A 112 29.37 -8.41 19.04
N LEU A 113 29.13 -7.11 19.23
CA LEU A 113 30.20 -6.12 19.41
C LEU A 113 30.93 -6.31 20.75
N GLU A 114 30.22 -6.68 21.81
CA GLU A 114 30.82 -7.01 23.10
C GLU A 114 31.74 -8.24 22.98
N ILE A 115 31.24 -9.33 22.41
CA ILE A 115 32.04 -10.54 22.15
C ILE A 115 33.27 -10.21 21.29
N ASN A 116 33.12 -9.38 20.26
CA ASN A 116 34.24 -8.99 19.40
C ASN A 116 35.31 -8.18 20.17
N ARG A 117 34.89 -7.30 21.09
CA ARG A 117 35.82 -6.55 21.95
C ARG A 117 36.58 -7.48 22.89
N GLU A 118 35.90 -8.44 23.53
CA GLU A 118 36.54 -9.43 24.38
C GLU A 118 37.58 -10.27 23.62
N GLN A 119 37.22 -10.73 22.41
CA GLN A 119 38.14 -11.45 21.53
C GLN A 119 39.39 -10.63 21.19
N LEU A 120 39.23 -9.33 20.90
CA LEU A 120 40.36 -8.43 20.64
C LEU A 120 41.27 -8.25 21.85
N GLU A 121 40.71 -8.21 23.06
CA GLU A 121 41.48 -8.11 24.30
C GLU A 121 42.29 -9.39 24.55
N LEU A 122 41.69 -10.57 24.39
CA LEU A 122 42.39 -11.86 24.50
C LEU A 122 43.54 -11.96 23.48
N LEU A 123 43.30 -11.58 22.23
CA LEU A 123 44.33 -11.55 21.19
C LEU A 123 45.48 -10.60 21.55
N ARG A 124 45.19 -9.45 22.16
CA ARG A 124 46.22 -8.51 22.63
C ARG A 124 47.03 -9.10 23.78
N GLN A 125 46.40 -9.81 24.70
CA GLN A 125 47.07 -10.49 25.82
C GLN A 125 48.01 -11.58 25.31
N LEU A 126 47.54 -12.49 24.46
CA LEU A 126 48.35 -13.55 23.84
C LEU A 126 49.56 -12.98 23.10
N ARG A 127 49.36 -11.89 22.34
CA ARG A 127 50.46 -11.20 21.63
C ARG A 127 51.47 -10.56 22.59
N ALA A 128 51.03 -10.09 23.76
CA ALA A 128 51.91 -9.51 24.76
C ALA A 128 52.72 -10.59 25.51
N GLU A 129 52.12 -11.73 25.80
CA GLU A 129 52.79 -12.90 26.41
C GLU A 129 53.82 -13.52 25.47
N GLY A 130 53.45 -13.78 24.21
CA GLY A 130 54.40 -14.30 23.23
C GLY A 130 55.60 -13.39 22.95
N ARG A 131 55.48 -12.07 23.23
CA ARG A 131 56.59 -11.11 23.12
C ARG A 131 57.46 -11.03 24.38
N ARG A 132 57.05 -11.66 25.49
CA ARG A 132 57.84 -11.75 26.73
C ARG A 132 58.67 -13.03 26.81
N GLU A 133 58.32 -14.03 25.99
CA GLU A 133 59.05 -15.31 25.91
C GLU A 133 60.18 -15.32 24.87
N GLU A 134 60.28 -14.26 24.04
CA GLU A 134 61.42 -13.96 23.15
C GLU A 134 62.43 -13.02 23.81
#